data_AF-A0AAV4HAB3-F1
#
_entry.id   AF-A0AAV4HAB3-F1
#
_cell.length_a   1.000
_cell.length_b   1.000
_cell.length_c   1.000
_cell.angle_alpha   90.00
_cell.angle_beta   90.00
_cell.angle_gamma   90.00
#
_symmetry.space_group_name_H-M   'P 1'
#
loop_
_entity.id
_entity.type
_entity.pdbx_description
1 polymer ?
#
loop_
_entity_poly.entity_id
_entity_poly.type
_entity_poly.pdbx_seq_one_letter_code
_entity_poly.pdbx_strand_id
1 'polypeptide(L)'
;MDDGFVGLIFSVFNEDKATKHNKIQVTCFQSREVNSSYQRVEVPLHIVPSYSISPACLSPLVDLPKILLQEEEEAYASVSDGEHQDLLTRVHNASVYTKSVCHVMEMVSGPLVHNLECRLVANQQRIQELKQEKAQLQEKLKAYERTKMLPV
;
A
#
# COMPACT_ATOMS: atom_id res chain seq x y z
N MET A 1 -2.86 -12.74 25.49
CA MET A 1 -2.43 -12.36 24.12
C MET A 1 -2.33 -13.64 23.31
N ASP A 2 -2.44 -13.55 21.99
CA ASP A 2 -2.36 -14.72 21.11
C ASP A 2 -0.90 -15.16 20.92
N ASP A 3 -0.60 -16.43 21.23
CA ASP A 3 0.73 -17.03 21.05
C ASP A 3 1.16 -17.10 19.58
N GLY A 4 0.22 -16.99 18.64
CA GLY A 4 0.47 -16.91 17.21
C GLY A 4 0.81 -15.50 16.70
N PHE A 5 0.77 -14.48 17.55
CA PHE A 5 1.02 -13.10 17.14
C PHE A 5 2.50 -12.88 16.76
N VAL A 6 2.72 -12.25 15.61
CA VAL A 6 4.04 -11.87 15.08
C VAL A 6 4.09 -10.38 14.76
N GLY A 7 5.27 -9.77 14.90
CA GLY A 7 5.52 -8.39 14.55
C GLY A 7 6.28 -8.25 13.24
N LEU A 8 5.93 -7.25 12.44
CA LEU A 8 6.67 -6.83 11.26
C LEU A 8 7.22 -5.41 11.48
N ILE A 9 8.47 -5.18 11.08
CA ILE A 9 9.06 -3.83 11.07
C ILE A 9 9.55 -3.55 9.66
N PHE A 10 9.10 -2.41 9.11
CA PHE A 10 9.55 -1.89 7.82
C PHE A 10 10.51 -0.72 8.08
N SER A 11 11.71 -0.83 7.54
CA SER A 11 12.71 0.23 7.52
C SER A 11 12.76 0.81 6.12
N VAL A 12 12.36 2.08 6.01
CA VAL A 12 12.25 2.85 4.76
C VAL A 12 13.14 4.07 4.82
N PHE A 13 13.42 4.68 3.66
CA PHE A 13 14.27 5.89 3.53
C PHE A 13 15.74 5.71 4.00
N ASN A 14 16.29 4.51 3.90
CA ASN A 14 17.73 4.32 4.14
C ASN A 14 18.51 4.67 2.87
N GLU A 15 19.24 5.79 2.89
CA GLU A 15 20.16 6.17 1.82
C GLU A 15 21.61 6.02 2.31
N ASP A 16 22.42 5.25 1.59
CA ASP A 16 23.86 5.30 1.76
C ASP A 16 24.42 6.55 1.09
N LYS A 17 24.94 7.49 1.89
CA LYS A 17 25.44 8.78 1.39
C LYS A 17 26.61 8.64 0.42
N ALA A 18 27.42 7.59 0.54
CA ALA A 18 28.58 7.37 -0.30
C ALA A 18 28.20 6.75 -1.64
N THR A 19 27.33 5.74 -1.63
CA THR A 19 26.94 5.00 -2.86
C THR A 19 25.67 5.54 -3.51
N LYS A 20 24.90 6.39 -2.82
CA LYS A 20 23.57 6.88 -3.22
C LYS A 20 22.56 5.77 -3.46
N HIS A 21 22.77 4.61 -2.85
CA HIS A 21 21.82 3.51 -2.89
C HIS A 21 20.75 3.66 -1.81
N ASN A 22 19.50 3.48 -2.22
CA ASN A 22 18.34 3.41 -1.33
C ASN A 22 18.06 1.96 -0.94
N LYS A 23 17.74 1.72 0.33
CA LYS A 23 17.46 0.39 0.87
C LYS A 23 16.15 0.39 1.66
N ILE A 24 15.26 -0.52 1.27
CA ILE A 24 14.05 -0.87 2.02
C ILE A 24 14.27 -2.25 2.63
N GLN A 25 14.01 -2.38 3.93
CA GLN A 25 14.17 -3.65 4.64
C GLN A 25 12.91 -3.97 5.43
N VAL A 26 12.57 -5.25 5.51
CA VAL A 26 11.52 -5.76 6.38
C VAL A 26 12.09 -6.88 7.24
N THR A 27 11.68 -6.93 8.50
CA THR A 27 12.02 -8.02 9.43
C THR A 27 10.75 -8.50 10.12
N CYS A 28 10.66 -9.82 10.31
CA CYS A 28 9.58 -10.48 11.03
C CYS A 28 10.14 -11.07 12.32
N PHE A 29 9.44 -10.86 13.42
CA PHE A 29 9.90 -11.30 14.73
C PHE A 29 8.75 -11.67 15.64
N GLN A 30 9.07 -12.42 16.69
CA GLN A 30 8.19 -12.73 17.79
C GLN A 30 8.89 -12.41 19.11
N SER A 31 8.13 -11.91 20.07
CA SER A 31 8.60 -11.74 21.45
C SER A 31 8.39 -13.05 22.21
N ARG A 32 9.46 -13.65 22.76
CA ARG A 32 9.37 -14.87 23.57
C ARG A 32 9.94 -14.66 24.96
N GLU A 33 9.25 -15.18 25.96
CA GLU A 33 9.74 -15.16 27.33
C GLU A 33 10.84 -16.21 27.51
N VAL A 34 12.02 -15.76 27.95
CA VAL A 34 13.18 -16.57 28.29
C VAL A 34 13.69 -16.07 29.63
N ASN A 35 13.70 -16.94 30.65
CA ASN A 35 14.17 -16.61 32.00
C ASN A 35 13.52 -15.34 32.59
N SER A 36 12.20 -15.21 32.51
CA SER A 36 11.44 -14.04 32.98
C SER A 36 11.79 -12.71 32.28
N SER A 37 12.34 -12.78 31.07
CA SER A 37 12.61 -11.62 30.20
C SER A 37 12.10 -11.88 28.78
N TYR A 38 11.53 -10.86 28.14
CA TYR A 38 11.12 -10.97 26.74
C TYR A 38 12.31 -10.76 25.80
N GLN A 39 12.54 -11.71 24.91
CA GLN A 39 13.59 -11.65 23.91
C GLN A 39 12.99 -11.67 22.50
N ARG A 40 13.65 -10.93 21.60
CA ARG A 40 13.31 -10.93 20.19
C ARG A 40 13.83 -12.21 19.53
N VAL A 41 12.93 -12.95 18.90
CA VAL A 41 13.28 -14.10 18.06
C VAL A 41 12.88 -13.80 16.62
N GLU A 42 13.80 -13.96 15.68
CA GLU A 42 13.49 -13.77 14.26
C GLU A 42 12.61 -14.92 13.73
N VAL A 43 11.63 -14.55 12.90
CA VAL A 43 10.72 -15.48 12.23
C VAL A 43 10.97 -15.40 10.72
N PRO A 44 11.18 -16.54 10.01
CA PRO A 44 11.33 -16.52 8.57
C PRO A 44 10.13 -15.87 7.87
N LEU A 45 10.40 -14.87 7.02
CA LEU A 45 9.38 -14.15 6.25
C LEU A 45 9.49 -14.54 4.78
N HIS A 46 8.37 -14.92 4.16
CA HIS A 46 8.30 -15.27 2.74
C HIS A 46 7.21 -14.44 2.07
N ILE A 47 7.54 -13.77 0.97
CA ILE A 47 6.57 -12.99 0.19
C ILE A 47 6.01 -13.90 -0.89
N VAL A 48 4.71 -14.21 -0.79
CA VAL A 48 4.01 -15.01 -1.81
C VAL A 48 3.57 -14.09 -2.96
N PRO A 49 3.94 -14.39 -4.22
CA PRO A 49 3.52 -13.58 -5.36
C PRO A 49 1.99 -13.55 -5.51
N SER A 50 1.45 -12.36 -5.81
CA SER A 50 0.04 -12.18 -6.20
C SER A 50 -0.04 -11.38 -7.51
N TYR A 51 -0.94 -11.79 -8.39
CA TYR A 51 -1.13 -11.16 -9.71
C TYR A 51 -2.19 -10.05 -9.71
N SER A 52 -2.93 -9.90 -8.62
CA SER A 52 -3.94 -8.86 -8.45
C SER A 52 -3.89 -8.27 -7.03
N ILE A 53 -4.41 -7.05 -6.90
CA ILE A 53 -4.67 -6.45 -5.59
C ILE A 53 -6.09 -6.85 -5.21
N SER A 54 -6.23 -7.56 -4.10
CA SER A 54 -7.55 -7.93 -3.59
C SER A 54 -8.31 -6.70 -3.08
N PRO A 55 -9.65 -6.71 -3.05
CA PRO A 55 -10.43 -5.64 -2.42
C PRO A 55 -10.01 -5.37 -0.96
N ALA A 56 -9.64 -6.42 -0.22
CA ALA A 56 -9.17 -6.31 1.16
C ALA A 56 -7.84 -5.56 1.29
N CYS A 57 -6.98 -5.57 0.27
CA CYS A 57 -5.76 -4.78 0.23
C CYS A 57 -5.98 -3.39 -0.37
N LEU A 58 -6.95 -3.24 -1.28
CA LEU A 58 -7.26 -1.95 -1.91
C LEU A 58 -8.00 -0.99 -0.96
N SER A 59 -8.92 -1.49 -0.13
CA SER A 59 -9.67 -0.62 0.80
C SER A 59 -8.75 0.15 1.75
N PRO A 60 -7.82 -0.50 2.49
CA PRO A 60 -6.93 0.24 3.38
C PRO A 60 -6.04 1.26 2.65
N LEU A 61 -5.67 0.98 1.40
CA LEU A 61 -4.88 1.90 0.58
C LEU A 61 -5.66 3.19 0.28
N VAL A 62 -6.95 3.10 -0.04
CA VAL A 62 -7.81 4.27 -0.31
C VAL A 62 -8.38 4.91 0.96
N ASP A 63 -8.30 4.22 2.09
CA ASP A 63 -8.72 4.76 3.39
C ASP A 63 -7.61 5.57 4.06
N LEU A 64 -6.33 5.31 3.76
CA LEU A 64 -5.20 6.07 4.33
C LEU A 64 -5.34 7.60 4.20
N PRO A 65 -5.67 8.20 3.03
CA PRO A 65 -5.84 9.65 2.94
C PRO A 65 -7.00 10.17 3.81
N LYS A 66 -8.05 9.37 4.00
CA LYS A 66 -9.19 9.75 4.84
C LYS A 66 -8.80 9.75 6.32
N ILE A 67 -8.01 8.75 6.75
CA ILE A 67 -7.49 8.68 8.11
C ILE A 67 -6.62 9.91 8.40
N LEU A 68 -5.69 10.25 7.50
CA LEU A 68 -4.84 11.43 7.66
C LEU A 68 -5.66 12.73 7.69
N LEU A 69 -6.69 12.85 6.86
CA LEU A 69 -7.57 14.02 6.89
C LEU A 69 -8.33 14.12 8.21
N GLN A 70 -8.83 13.00 8.73
CA GLN A 70 -9.52 12.95 10.01
C GLN A 70 -8.59 13.36 11.16
N GLU A 71 -7.33 12.92 11.16
CA GLU A 71 -6.33 13.33 12.16
C GLU A 71 -6.11 14.85 12.16
N GLU A 72 -6.05 15.48 10.98
CA GLU A 72 -5.90 16.94 10.85
C GLU A 72 -7.17 17.69 11.27
N GLU A 73 -8.35 17.16 10.96
CA GLU A 73 -9.65 17.71 11.40
C GLU A 73 -9.77 17.69 12.93
N GLU A 74 -9.42 16.57 13.57
CA GLU A 74 -9.43 16.41 15.02
C GLU A 74 -8.42 17.36 15.69
N ALA A 75 -7.22 17.49 15.13
CA ALA A 75 -6.21 18.42 15.62
C ALA A 75 -6.69 19.88 15.53
N TYR A 76 -7.27 20.28 14.39
CA TYR A 76 -7.82 21.64 14.21
C TYR A 76 -9.02 21.90 15.12
N ALA A 77 -9.93 20.95 15.28
CA ALA A 77 -11.09 21.07 16.17
C ALA A 77 -10.64 21.30 17.63
N SER A 78 -9.61 20.60 18.09
CA SER A 78 -9.08 20.72 19.46
C SER A 78 -8.59 22.13 19.82
N VAL A 79 -8.22 22.92 18.81
CA VAL A 79 -7.74 24.30 18.97
C VAL A 79 -8.74 25.34 18.47
N SER A 80 -9.92 24.96 17.99
CA SER A 80 -10.89 25.91 17.41
C SER A 80 -11.98 26.36 18.38
N ASP A 81 -12.14 25.67 19.51
CA ASP A 81 -13.31 25.80 20.41
C ASP A 81 -13.12 26.78 21.59
N GLY A 82 -12.04 27.55 21.59
CA GLY A 82 -11.75 28.48 22.69
C GLY A 82 -12.58 29.76 22.62
N GLU A 83 -13.50 29.97 23.59
CA GLU A 83 -14.28 31.22 23.79
C GLU A 83 -13.44 32.52 23.80
N HIS A 84 -12.11 32.41 23.92
CA HIS A 84 -11.18 33.53 24.10
C HIS A 84 -10.08 33.58 23.02
N GLN A 85 -10.25 32.93 21.86
CA GLN A 85 -9.27 33.07 20.78
C GLN A 85 -9.41 34.40 20.06
N ASP A 86 -8.30 35.14 19.99
CA ASP A 86 -8.23 36.34 19.17
C ASP A 86 -8.30 35.99 17.68
N LEU A 87 -8.71 36.97 16.87
CA LEU A 87 -8.91 36.79 15.44
C LEU A 87 -7.64 36.34 14.71
N LEU A 88 -6.47 36.82 15.13
CA LEU A 88 -5.21 36.49 14.47
C LEU A 88 -4.85 35.02 14.71
N THR A 89 -5.03 34.53 15.93
CA THR A 89 -4.84 33.11 16.27
C THR A 89 -5.79 32.21 15.45
N ARG A 90 -7.06 32.60 15.32
CA ARG A 90 -8.02 31.85 14.50
C ARG A 90 -7.61 31.76 13.02
N VAL A 91 -7.22 32.89 12.43
CA VAL A 91 -6.74 32.94 11.04
C VAL A 91 -5.48 32.09 10.86
N HIS A 92 -4.55 32.17 11.82
CA HIS A 92 -3.33 31.36 11.81
C HIS A 92 -3.64 29.86 11.82
N ASN A 93 -4.46 29.39 12.77
CA ASN A 93 -4.81 27.97 12.88
C ASN A 93 -5.53 27.47 11.63
N ALA A 94 -6.48 28.26 11.08
CA ALA A 94 -7.18 27.90 9.84
C ALA A 94 -6.21 27.79 8.65
N SER A 95 -5.21 28.68 8.57
CA SER A 95 -4.18 28.65 7.54
C SER A 95 -3.27 27.43 7.67
N VAL A 96 -2.90 27.06 8.91
CA VAL A 96 -2.11 25.85 9.19
C VAL A 96 -2.89 24.59 8.81
N TYR A 97 -4.16 24.49 9.22
CA TYR A 97 -5.03 23.39 8.83
C TYR A 97 -5.15 23.27 7.30
N THR A 98 -5.43 24.38 6.61
CA THR A 98 -5.54 24.39 5.14
C THR A 98 -4.24 23.91 4.48
N LYS A 99 -3.07 24.39 4.96
CA LYS A 99 -1.77 23.93 4.48
C LYS A 99 -1.59 22.42 4.68
N SER A 100 -2.02 21.88 5.83
CA SER A 100 -1.90 20.45 6.14
C SER A 100 -2.79 19.60 5.23
N VAL A 101 -4.05 20.00 5.03
CA VAL A 101 -4.97 19.33 4.10
C VAL A 101 -4.43 19.34 2.67
N CYS A 102 -3.92 20.49 2.19
CA CYS A 102 -3.26 20.56 0.89
C CYS A 102 -2.07 19.60 0.81
N HIS A 103 -1.29 19.47 1.88
CA HIS A 103 -0.15 18.56 1.92
C HIS A 103 -0.57 17.09 1.81
N VAL A 104 -1.61 16.65 2.52
CA VAL A 104 -2.17 15.29 2.40
C VAL A 104 -2.65 15.05 0.97
N MET A 105 -3.33 16.03 0.36
CA MET A 105 -3.81 15.93 -1.01
C MET A 105 -2.66 15.77 -2.01
N GLU A 106 -1.62 16.60 -1.92
CA GLU A 106 -0.50 16.62 -2.86
C GLU A 106 0.41 15.39 -2.70
N MET A 107 0.70 14.99 -1.46
CA MET A 107 1.70 13.96 -1.19
C MET A 107 1.12 12.54 -1.12
N VAL A 108 -0.17 12.40 -0.85
CA VAL A 108 -0.81 11.09 -0.66
C VAL A 108 -1.90 10.87 -1.71
N SER A 109 -2.94 11.71 -1.72
CA SER A 109 -4.12 11.49 -2.58
C SER A 109 -3.79 11.56 -4.07
N GLY A 110 -3.03 12.58 -4.50
CA GLY A 110 -2.65 12.78 -5.90
C GLY A 110 -1.86 11.58 -6.47
N PRO A 111 -0.72 11.20 -5.85
CA PRO A 111 0.04 10.02 -6.26
C PRO A 111 -0.76 8.72 -6.24
N LEU A 112 -1.65 8.55 -5.26
CA LEU A 112 -2.50 7.37 -5.16
C LEU A 112 -3.49 7.28 -6.33
N VAL A 113 -4.23 8.35 -6.61
CA VAL A 113 -5.19 8.39 -7.73
C VAL A 113 -4.46 8.13 -9.04
N HIS A 114 -3.34 8.82 -9.27
CA HIS A 114 -2.53 8.62 -10.46
C HIS A 114 -2.07 7.16 -10.63
N ASN A 115 -1.58 6.52 -9.54
CA ASN A 115 -1.18 5.11 -9.58
C ASN A 115 -2.35 4.18 -9.92
N LEU A 116 -3.53 4.42 -9.35
CA LEU A 116 -4.72 3.61 -9.60
C LEU A 116 -5.21 3.76 -11.05
N GLU A 117 -5.19 4.97 -11.60
CA GLU A 117 -5.52 5.24 -13.00
C GLU A 117 -4.53 4.57 -13.96
N CYS A 118 -3.23 4.75 -13.74
CA CYS A 118 -2.19 4.08 -14.55
C CYS A 118 -2.34 2.56 -14.49
N ARG A 119 -2.62 2.00 -13.31
CA ARG A 119 -2.83 0.56 -13.14
C ARG A 119 -4.10 0.09 -13.87
N LEU A 120 -5.17 0.87 -13.86
CA LEU A 120 -6.38 0.55 -14.61
C LEU A 120 -6.11 0.46 -16.11
N VAL A 121 -5.40 1.44 -16.67
CA VAL A 121 -5.00 1.44 -18.08
C VAL A 121 -4.12 0.24 -18.41
N ALA A 122 -3.10 -0.04 -17.60
CA ALA A 122 -2.22 -1.20 -17.78
C ALA A 122 -2.99 -2.53 -17.73
N ASN A 123 -3.95 -2.66 -16.82
CA ASN A 123 -4.81 -3.85 -16.74
C ASN A 123 -5.70 -4.00 -17.97
N GLN A 124 -6.26 -2.90 -18.49
CA GLN A 124 -7.06 -2.92 -19.71
C GLN A 124 -6.24 -3.41 -20.91
N GLN A 125 -5.01 -2.91 -21.06
CA GLN A 125 -4.08 -3.39 -22.09
C GLN A 125 -3.77 -4.88 -21.91
N ARG A 126 -3.42 -5.29 -20.68
CA ARG A 126 -3.10 -6.68 -20.37
C ARG A 126 -4.27 -7.63 -20.65
N ILE A 127 -5.50 -7.19 -20.41
CA ILE A 127 -6.71 -7.96 -20.75
C ILE A 127 -6.81 -8.20 -22.26
N GLN A 128 -6.46 -7.21 -23.10
CA GLN A 128 -6.49 -7.39 -24.56
C GLN A 128 -5.42 -8.39 -25.03
N GLU A 129 -4.20 -8.27 -24.52
CA GLU A 129 -3.11 -9.21 -24.80
C GLU A 129 -3.49 -10.65 -24.42
N LEU A 130 -4.00 -10.83 -23.20
CA LEU A 130 -4.42 -12.15 -22.70
C LEU A 130 -5.57 -12.75 -23.51
N LYS A 131 -6.49 -11.92 -24.04
CA LYS A 131 -7.54 -12.39 -24.94
C LYS A 131 -6.99 -12.89 -26.26
N GLN A 132 -6.02 -12.17 -26.85
CA GLN A 132 -5.35 -12.59 -28.09
C GLN A 132 -4.56 -13.88 -27.88
N GLU A 133 -3.77 -13.95 -26.79
CA GLU A 133 -3.00 -15.13 -26.43
C GLU A 133 -3.90 -16.35 -26.20
N LYS A 134 -5.02 -16.16 -25.48
CA LYS A 134 -6.02 -17.20 -25.29
C LYS A 134 -6.56 -17.73 -26.63
N ALA A 135 -6.90 -16.86 -27.57
CA ALA A 135 -7.42 -17.27 -28.87
C ALA A 135 -6.38 -18.10 -29.66
N GLN A 136 -5.13 -17.65 -29.71
CA GLN A 136 -4.04 -18.38 -30.37
C GLN A 136 -3.78 -19.75 -29.74
N LEU A 137 -3.78 -19.83 -28.40
CA LEU A 137 -3.60 -21.09 -27.68
C LEU A 137 -4.75 -22.06 -27.93
N GLN A 138 -5.98 -21.55 -28.02
CA GLN A 138 -7.16 -22.37 -28.36
C GLN A 138 -7.08 -22.93 -29.79
N GLU A 139 -6.58 -22.15 -30.76
CA GLU A 139 -6.36 -22.65 -32.12
C GLU A 139 -5.27 -23.73 -32.18
N LYS A 140 -4.14 -23.51 -31.50
CA LYS A 140 -3.05 -24.49 -31.40
C LYS A 140 -3.52 -25.79 -30.76
N LEU A 141 -4.34 -25.70 -29.70
CA LEU A 141 -4.90 -26.87 -29.04
C LEU A 141 -5.79 -27.67 -29.99
N LYS A 142 -6.71 -27.00 -30.72
CA LYS A 142 -7.56 -27.65 -31.72
C LYS A 142 -6.75 -28.30 -32.84
N ALA A 143 -5.68 -27.66 -33.30
CA ALA A 143 -4.80 -28.23 -34.32
C ALA A 143 -4.11 -29.50 -33.82
N TYR A 144 -3.57 -29.46 -32.59
CA TYR A 144 -2.94 -30.61 -31.95
C TYR A 144 -3.91 -31.80 -31.77
N GLU A 145 -5.14 -31.53 -31.32
CA GLU A 145 -6.18 -32.55 -31.17
C GLU A 145 -6.53 -33.21 -32.51
N ARG A 146 -6.62 -32.44 -33.60
CA ARG A 146 -6.85 -32.98 -34.95
C ARG A 146 -5.71 -33.87 -35.43
N THR A 147 -4.45 -33.48 -35.19
CA THR A 147 -3.29 -34.30 -35.56
C THR A 147 -3.23 -35.62 -34.79
N LYS A 148 -3.71 -35.65 -33.54
CA LYS A 148 -3.76 -36.85 -32.71
C LYS A 148 -4.87 -37.85 -33.09
N MET A 149 -5.88 -37.41 -33.86
CA MET A 149 -7.01 -38.25 -34.32
C MET A 149 -6.81 -38.87 -35.72
N LEU A 150 -5.67 -38.65 -36.38
CA LEU A 150 -5.33 -39.37 -37.61
C LEU A 150 -4.85 -40.78 -37.24
N PRO A 151 -5.50 -41.86 -37.72
CA PRO A 151 -5.00 -43.21 -37.53
C PRO A 151 -3.69 -43.39 -38.32
N VAL A 152 -2.71 -44.05 -37.69
CA VAL A 152 -1.47 -44.53 -38.32
C VAL A 152 -1.80 -45.50 -39.45
#